data_AF-A0A257GY33-F1
#
_entry.id   AF-A0A257GY33-F1
#
_cell.length_a   1.000
_cell.length_b   1.000
_cell.length_c   1.000
_cell.angle_alpha   90.00
_cell.angle_beta   90.00
_cell.angle_gamma   90.00
#
_symmetry.space_group_name_H-M   'P 1'
#
loop_
_entity.id
_entity.type
_entity.pdbx_description
1 polymer ?
#
loop_
_entity_poly.entity_id
_entity_poly.type
_entity_poly.pdbx_seq_one_letter_code
_entity_poly.pdbx_strand_id
1 'polypeptide(L)'
;ILRQPGATTVRVVDAIKALIPELPAQMPQSVTLLAVNDRSKSVREAIHDVSLTLVGTIALVVLVIFLFLRRFVATAIPALSLPVSLLGAVALLWGLNYSLDNISLLGLTLAVGLVVDDAIVMLENIMRHIEKGEKPFEAALRGSREVGFTIISISTSLVAVFIPIFFMPGVIGLLLHEFAVVVGLSIVVSAFVSLTLVPMLASRFLKQEAPADHHVEQHGFVIRAFERGFEATLRGYTRTLDIALAHRAWVWAIALLTFAATAWLGSVIPKGFFPQEDIGQIQVSTEAAEDTSFTEMLRLHESAAVIFREDPNVLSVGSFTGGGGAQNTGRMFINLKDRKDRLPMKDVVEGLRKKLRGVTGINVFMRPVQNIQLGGRQSKAQYQYILQSVKADELNVWATKLQDKLRSDALFRDVTSDAQLRGLQAQLKIDRDRANALGVSIDALRSTLFTAFGERQVSTIYLSTDSYSVILEVAPEAKANESGINGIYVRSNTGALVPISAFTEVERTVGPTSINHVGQLQAVTVSFNLAPGAALGDATASIDKAREAIGLPSSIITTYGGDAAVFKKSQGNQAILIISALLVIYVLLGVLYESYIHPITILAGLPSAAVGALGTLMIFGQDLTI
;
A
#
# COMPACT_ATOMS: atom_id res chain seq x y z
N ILE A 1 -20.85 -7.68 4.60
CA ILE A 1 -20.84 -6.50 5.49
C ILE A 1 -19.67 -5.61 5.10
N LEU A 2 -19.91 -4.33 4.84
CA LEU A 2 -18.86 -3.36 4.54
C LEU A 2 -18.67 -2.43 5.74
N ARG A 3 -17.41 -2.09 6.02
CA ARG A 3 -17.05 -1.17 7.10
C ARG A 3 -17.50 0.24 6.75
N GLN A 4 -18.21 0.91 7.65
CA GLN A 4 -18.51 2.33 7.50
C GLN A 4 -17.23 3.18 7.58
N PRO A 5 -17.15 4.33 6.88
CA PRO A 5 -16.04 5.27 7.04
C PRO A 5 -15.82 5.64 8.52
N GLY A 6 -14.56 5.67 8.97
CA GLY A 6 -14.20 6.01 10.36
C GLY A 6 -14.40 4.90 11.41
N ALA A 7 -15.02 3.76 11.06
CA ALA A 7 -15.17 2.66 12.00
C ALA A 7 -13.90 1.79 12.08
N THR A 8 -13.57 1.30 13.28
CA THR A 8 -12.46 0.35 13.50
C THR A 8 -12.82 -1.03 12.96
N THR A 9 -12.02 -1.55 12.02
CA THR A 9 -12.26 -2.87 11.40
C THR A 9 -12.33 -3.99 12.45
N VAL A 10 -11.40 -4.01 13.40
CA VAL A 10 -11.30 -5.04 14.43
C VAL A 10 -12.55 -5.09 15.31
N ARG A 11 -12.96 -3.93 15.85
CA ARG A 11 -14.15 -3.82 16.72
C ARG A 11 -15.44 -4.23 16.01
N VAL A 12 -15.58 -3.85 14.73
CA VAL A 12 -16.76 -4.22 13.93
C VAL A 12 -16.81 -5.73 13.70
N VAL A 13 -15.68 -6.34 13.34
CA VAL A 13 -15.62 -7.80 13.13
C VAL A 13 -15.88 -8.56 14.43
N ASP A 14 -15.36 -8.09 15.57
CA ASP A 14 -15.61 -8.72 16.87
C ASP A 14 -17.09 -8.69 17.23
N ALA A 15 -17.76 -7.55 17.01
CA ALA A 15 -19.21 -7.43 17.22
C ALA A 15 -19.99 -8.39 16.31
N ILE A 16 -19.57 -8.54 15.05
CA ILE A 16 -20.20 -9.50 14.12
C ILE A 16 -19.96 -10.93 14.58
N LYS A 17 -18.73 -11.28 14.98
CA LYS A 17 -18.39 -12.62 15.48
C LYS A 17 -19.13 -12.98 16.77
N ALA A 18 -19.45 -12.00 17.61
CA ALA A 18 -20.27 -12.20 18.80
C ALA A 18 -21.73 -12.53 18.44
N LEU A 19 -22.27 -11.97 17.37
CA LEU A 19 -23.65 -12.19 16.91
C LEU A 19 -23.81 -13.41 16.00
N ILE A 20 -22.76 -13.82 15.29
CA ILE A 20 -22.80 -14.96 14.35
C ILE A 20 -23.36 -16.23 14.99
N PRO A 21 -22.99 -16.65 16.21
CA PRO A 21 -23.51 -17.88 16.82
C PRO A 21 -25.02 -17.89 17.07
N GLU A 22 -25.65 -16.72 17.23
CA GLU A 22 -27.10 -16.61 17.46
C GLU A 22 -27.91 -16.85 16.18
N LEU A 23 -27.32 -16.58 15.00
CA LEU A 23 -27.99 -16.69 13.71
C LEU A 23 -28.30 -18.15 13.33
N PRO A 24 -27.37 -19.13 13.42
CA PRO A 24 -27.67 -20.54 13.17
C PRO A 24 -28.81 -21.10 14.02
N ALA A 25 -28.99 -20.61 15.26
CA ALA A 25 -30.07 -21.06 16.14
C ALA A 25 -31.47 -20.66 15.62
N GLN A 26 -31.55 -19.60 14.81
CA GLN A 26 -32.78 -19.11 14.19
C GLN A 26 -32.94 -19.60 12.73
N MET A 27 -31.90 -20.22 12.16
CA MET A 27 -31.91 -20.71 10.80
C MET A 27 -32.40 -22.17 10.72
N PRO A 28 -33.00 -22.60 9.59
CA PRO A 28 -33.29 -24.00 9.35
C PRO A 28 -32.00 -24.84 9.43
N GLN A 29 -32.10 -26.08 9.91
CA GLN A 29 -30.95 -27.00 10.05
C GLN A 29 -30.24 -27.31 8.71
N SER A 30 -30.86 -27.00 7.57
CA SER A 30 -30.28 -27.16 6.24
C SER A 30 -29.30 -26.05 5.82
N VAL A 31 -29.18 -24.96 6.61
CA VAL A 31 -28.33 -23.81 6.28
C VAL A 31 -27.08 -23.81 7.15
N THR A 32 -25.91 -23.71 6.53
CA THR A 32 -24.63 -23.53 7.22
C THR A 32 -24.05 -22.16 6.91
N LEU A 33 -23.56 -21.47 7.94
CA LEU A 33 -22.95 -20.15 7.82
C LEU A 33 -21.43 -20.28 8.03
N LEU A 34 -20.65 -19.95 7.00
CA LEU A 34 -19.18 -20.02 7.02
C LEU A 34 -18.59 -18.63 6.77
N ALA A 35 -17.63 -18.23 7.62
CA ALA A 35 -16.89 -16.99 7.44
C ALA A 35 -15.73 -17.22 6.46
N VAL A 36 -15.84 -16.65 5.26
CA VAL A 36 -14.85 -16.86 4.19
C VAL A 36 -13.79 -15.75 4.15
N ASN A 37 -14.11 -14.51 4.52
CA ASN A 37 -13.15 -13.40 4.46
C ASN A 37 -13.19 -12.56 5.75
N ASP A 38 -12.06 -12.51 6.45
CA ASP A 38 -11.88 -11.72 7.66
C ASP A 38 -10.63 -10.83 7.57
N ARG A 39 -10.85 -9.53 7.30
CA ARG A 39 -9.78 -8.53 7.26
C ARG A 39 -9.21 -8.17 8.64
N SER A 40 -9.87 -8.53 9.75
CA SER A 40 -9.34 -8.28 11.09
C SER A 40 -8.12 -9.15 11.39
N LYS A 41 -7.98 -10.33 10.77
CA LYS A 41 -6.84 -11.23 10.97
C LYS A 41 -5.53 -10.55 10.58
N SER A 42 -5.45 -9.99 9.36
CA SER A 42 -4.24 -9.27 8.90
C SER A 42 -3.88 -8.07 9.78
N VAL A 43 -4.88 -7.31 10.26
CA VAL A 43 -4.62 -6.17 11.17
C VAL A 43 -4.09 -6.66 12.53
N ARG A 44 -4.66 -7.73 13.09
CA ARG A 44 -4.21 -8.30 14.36
C ARG A 44 -2.81 -8.90 14.27
N GLU A 45 -2.52 -9.62 13.18
CA GLU A 45 -1.19 -10.17 12.90
C GLU A 45 -0.16 -9.07 12.75
N ALA A 46 -0.47 -7.99 12.00
CA ALA A 46 0.43 -6.83 11.89
C ALA A 46 0.70 -6.18 13.26
N ILE A 47 -0.32 -5.96 14.09
CA ILE A 47 -0.14 -5.41 15.45
C ILE A 47 0.69 -6.35 16.32
N HIS A 48 0.45 -7.66 16.23
CA HIS A 48 1.22 -8.66 16.98
C HIS A 48 2.70 -8.63 16.57
N ASP A 49 2.99 -8.67 15.27
CA ASP A 49 4.35 -8.65 14.74
C ASP A 49 5.08 -7.36 15.12
N VAL A 50 4.41 -6.21 15.06
CA VAL A 50 5.01 -4.95 15.49
C VAL A 50 5.22 -4.92 17.01
N SER A 51 4.29 -5.42 17.82
CA SER A 51 4.48 -5.50 19.28
C SER A 51 5.66 -6.41 19.66
N LEU A 52 5.82 -7.54 18.97
CA LEU A 52 6.94 -8.46 19.17
C LEU A 52 8.26 -7.79 18.77
N THR A 53 8.27 -7.10 17.62
CA THR A 53 9.43 -6.36 17.13
C THR A 53 9.80 -5.25 18.11
N LEU A 54 8.82 -4.51 18.63
CA LEU A 54 9.02 -3.45 19.62
C LEU A 54 9.68 -4.00 20.90
N VAL A 55 9.14 -5.08 21.46
CA VAL A 55 9.73 -5.74 22.64
C VAL A 55 11.14 -6.26 22.34
N GLY A 56 11.35 -6.85 21.16
CA GLY A 56 12.65 -7.32 20.69
C GLY A 56 13.68 -6.18 20.59
N THR A 57 13.29 -5.05 19.99
CA THR A 57 14.12 -3.84 19.88
C THR A 57 14.46 -3.27 21.25
N ILE A 58 13.48 -3.17 22.16
CA ILE A 58 13.71 -2.72 23.54
C ILE A 58 14.71 -3.65 24.24
N ALA A 59 14.51 -4.96 24.16
CA ALA A 59 15.42 -5.93 24.76
C ALA A 59 16.84 -5.83 24.17
N LEU A 60 16.96 -5.65 22.86
CA LEU A 60 18.24 -5.48 22.18
C LEU A 60 18.94 -4.19 22.60
N VAL A 61 18.21 -3.07 22.67
CA VAL A 61 18.76 -1.78 23.13
C VAL A 61 19.22 -1.89 24.58
N VAL A 62 18.42 -2.47 25.47
CA VAL A 62 18.80 -2.70 26.87
C VAL A 62 20.03 -3.60 26.97
N LEU A 63 20.13 -4.65 26.15
CA LEU A 63 21.29 -5.53 26.09
C LEU A 63 22.56 -4.78 25.64
N VAL A 64 22.46 -3.95 24.61
CA VAL A 64 23.59 -3.14 24.13
C VAL A 64 24.04 -2.16 25.22
N ILE A 65 23.10 -1.46 25.87
CA ILE A 65 23.40 -0.55 26.99
C ILE A 65 24.08 -1.28 28.14
N PHE A 66 23.58 -2.48 28.48
CA PHE A 66 24.17 -3.31 29.53
C PHE A 66 25.63 -3.66 29.22
N LEU A 67 25.91 -3.98 27.95
CA LEU A 67 27.24 -4.35 27.48
C LEU A 67 28.22 -3.16 27.56
N PHE A 68 27.75 -1.94 27.28
CA PHE A 68 28.55 -0.72 27.40
C PHE A 68 28.75 -0.26 28.85
N LEU A 69 27.68 -0.17 29.65
CA LEU A 69 27.73 0.40 31.01
C LEU A 69 28.15 -0.60 32.08
N ARG A 70 28.04 -1.91 31.83
CA ARG A 70 28.49 -3.04 32.68
C ARG A 70 27.88 -3.11 34.08
N ARG A 71 27.07 -2.12 34.47
CA ARG A 71 26.40 -2.03 35.78
C ARG A 71 24.89 -2.15 35.59
N PHE A 72 24.28 -3.07 36.33
CA PHE A 72 22.84 -3.31 36.28
C PHE A 72 22.04 -2.03 36.59
N VAL A 73 22.45 -1.27 37.62
CA VAL A 73 21.76 -0.04 38.03
C VAL A 73 21.86 1.06 36.97
N ALA A 74 23.03 1.23 36.36
CA ALA A 74 23.21 2.22 35.28
C ALA A 74 22.37 1.83 34.05
N THR A 75 22.29 0.54 33.74
CA THR A 75 21.46 0.03 32.62
C THR A 75 19.97 0.17 32.89
N ALA A 76 19.54 0.01 34.14
CA ALA A 76 18.13 0.10 34.52
C ALA A 76 17.56 1.51 34.30
N ILE A 77 18.37 2.56 34.37
CA ILE A 77 17.90 3.95 34.24
C ILE A 77 17.37 4.23 32.81
N PRO A 78 18.12 4.02 31.71
CA PRO A 78 17.60 4.19 30.36
C PRO A 78 16.55 3.13 29.99
N ALA A 79 16.67 1.92 30.55
CA ALA A 79 15.69 0.87 30.34
C ALA A 79 14.30 1.25 30.89
N LEU A 80 14.24 2.02 31.98
CA LEU A 80 12.98 2.49 32.57
C LEU A 80 12.47 3.77 31.88
N SER A 81 13.36 4.64 31.39
CA SER A 81 12.98 5.86 30.69
C SER A 81 12.30 5.59 29.34
N LEU A 82 12.67 4.50 28.67
CA LEU A 82 12.15 4.13 27.35
C LEU A 82 10.64 3.83 27.39
N PRO A 83 10.11 2.90 28.22
CA PRO A 83 8.66 2.67 28.33
C PRO A 83 7.90 3.92 28.76
N VAL A 84 8.45 4.72 29.67
CA VAL A 84 7.83 5.97 30.13
C VAL A 84 7.69 6.95 28.96
N SER A 85 8.73 7.08 28.13
CA SER A 85 8.71 7.97 26.97
C SER A 85 7.72 7.51 25.91
N LEU A 86 7.67 6.21 25.62
CA LEU A 86 6.70 5.64 24.67
C LEU A 86 5.25 5.79 25.16
N LEU A 87 4.99 5.50 26.44
CA LEU A 87 3.65 5.67 27.04
C LEU A 87 3.24 7.15 27.04
N GLY A 88 4.18 8.07 27.32
CA GLY A 88 3.94 9.50 27.21
C GLY A 88 3.62 9.93 25.79
N ALA A 89 4.32 9.41 24.78
CA ALA A 89 4.03 9.67 23.37
C ALA A 89 2.64 9.16 22.98
N VAL A 90 2.26 7.94 23.38
CA VAL A 90 0.92 7.38 23.14
C VAL A 90 -0.17 8.21 23.84
N ALA A 91 0.09 8.70 25.06
CA ALA A 91 -0.84 9.57 25.77
C ALA A 91 -1.07 10.91 25.03
N LEU A 92 -0.01 11.50 24.46
CA LEU A 92 -0.13 12.71 23.63
C LEU A 92 -0.86 12.44 22.31
N LEU A 93 -0.58 11.32 21.65
CA LEU A 93 -1.31 10.92 20.44
C LEU A 93 -2.80 10.77 20.70
N TRP A 94 -3.16 10.14 21.82
CA TRP A 94 -4.54 10.03 22.26
C TRP A 94 -5.18 11.40 22.53
N GLY A 95 -4.47 12.31 23.22
CA GLY A 95 -4.93 13.67 23.46
C GLY A 95 -5.12 14.53 22.20
N LEU A 96 -4.38 14.21 21.13
CA LEU A 96 -4.46 14.87 19.82
C LEU A 96 -5.41 14.17 18.84
N ASN A 97 -6.16 13.16 19.29
CA ASN A 97 -7.08 12.34 18.48
C ASN A 97 -6.42 11.58 17.30
N TYR A 98 -5.15 11.20 17.43
CA TYR A 98 -4.52 10.27 16.48
C TYR A 98 -4.90 8.83 16.78
N SER A 99 -4.97 8.00 15.74
CA SER A 99 -5.21 6.57 15.87
C SER A 99 -3.91 5.80 16.06
N LEU A 100 -4.01 4.63 16.70
CA LEU A 100 -2.94 3.64 16.67
C LEU A 100 -3.21 2.67 15.52
N ASP A 101 -2.33 2.67 14.53
CA ASP A 101 -2.38 1.88 13.31
C ASP A 101 -0.99 1.35 12.94
N ASN A 102 -0.88 0.68 11.80
CA ASN A 102 0.37 0.06 11.37
C ASN A 102 1.49 1.09 11.13
N ILE A 103 1.17 2.30 10.65
CA ILE A 103 2.16 3.35 10.35
C ILE A 103 2.63 4.01 11.64
N SER A 104 1.71 4.33 12.55
CA SER A 104 2.08 4.88 13.86
C SER A 104 2.86 3.88 14.70
N LEU A 105 2.53 2.59 14.67
CA LEU A 105 3.31 1.55 15.34
C LEU A 105 4.73 1.38 14.76
N LEU A 106 4.88 1.49 13.43
CA LEU A 106 6.20 1.51 12.79
C LEU A 106 7.00 2.75 13.21
N GLY A 107 6.34 3.91 13.26
CA GLY A 107 6.91 5.15 13.80
C GLY A 107 7.41 5.01 15.24
N LEU A 108 6.61 4.43 16.13
CA LEU A 108 7.01 4.15 17.51
C LEU A 108 8.19 3.18 17.59
N THR A 109 8.21 2.14 16.74
CA THR A 109 9.29 1.15 16.72
C THR A 109 10.61 1.78 16.30
N LEU A 110 10.60 2.66 15.28
CA LEU A 110 11.79 3.42 14.89
C LEU A 110 12.19 4.43 15.97
N ALA A 111 11.21 5.08 16.59
CA ALA A 111 11.45 6.04 17.66
C ALA A 111 12.15 5.41 18.87
N VAL A 112 12.02 4.10 19.13
CA VAL A 112 12.76 3.44 20.22
C VAL A 112 14.26 3.69 20.15
N GLY A 113 14.86 3.63 18.95
CA GLY A 113 16.29 3.94 18.80
C GLY A 113 16.60 5.40 19.15
N LEU A 114 15.83 6.32 18.58
CA LEU A 114 16.01 7.76 18.75
C LEU A 114 15.74 8.25 20.19
N VAL A 115 14.77 7.64 20.87
CA VAL A 115 14.35 7.99 22.25
C VAL A 115 15.42 7.62 23.27
N VAL A 116 16.23 6.61 22.99
CA VAL A 116 17.18 6.11 23.98
C VAL A 116 18.51 6.86 23.92
N ASP A 117 18.84 7.44 22.76
CA ASP A 117 20.08 8.21 22.55
C ASP A 117 20.24 9.33 23.58
N ASP A 118 19.22 10.18 23.80
CA ASP A 118 19.30 11.29 24.76
C ASP A 118 19.54 10.81 26.21
N ALA A 119 18.85 9.73 26.59
CA ALA A 119 18.97 9.14 27.91
C ALA A 119 20.36 8.52 28.13
N ILE A 120 20.93 7.88 27.10
CA ILE A 120 22.29 7.35 27.14
C ILE A 120 23.29 8.49 27.30
N VAL A 121 23.24 9.52 26.45
CA VAL A 121 24.23 10.61 26.48
C VAL A 121 24.20 11.35 27.82
N MET A 122 23.01 11.59 28.38
CA MET A 122 22.89 12.21 29.70
C MET A 122 23.47 11.30 30.80
N LEU A 123 23.12 10.02 30.79
CA LEU A 123 23.61 9.08 31.79
C LEU A 123 25.12 8.89 31.71
N GLU A 124 25.67 8.74 30.50
CA GLU A 124 27.11 8.59 30.26
C GLU A 124 27.87 9.80 30.80
N ASN A 125 27.37 11.02 30.56
CA ASN A 125 28.01 12.23 31.09
C ASN A 125 27.99 12.30 32.62
N ILE A 126 26.86 11.92 33.24
CA ILE A 126 26.75 11.84 34.71
C ILE A 126 27.72 10.79 35.26
N MET A 127 27.79 9.62 34.61
CA MET A 127 28.69 8.54 35.03
C MET A 127 30.15 8.97 34.97
N ARG A 128 30.55 9.66 33.90
CA ARG A 128 31.91 10.19 33.72
C ARG A 128 32.33 11.13 34.85
N HIS A 129 31.41 11.88 35.46
CA HIS A 129 31.69 12.73 36.62
C HIS A 129 31.75 11.94 37.93
N ILE A 130 30.91 10.92 38.10
CA ILE A 130 30.97 10.00 39.24
C ILE A 130 32.30 9.23 39.25
N GLU A 131 32.77 8.77 38.08
CA GLU A 131 34.09 8.13 37.90
C GLU A 131 35.25 9.06 38.27
N LYS A 132 35.09 10.37 38.07
CA LYS A 132 36.08 11.38 38.49
C LYS A 132 36.01 11.70 39.99
N GLY A 133 35.14 11.03 40.74
CA GLY A 133 35.02 11.13 42.19
C GLY A 133 33.98 12.13 42.68
N GLU A 134 33.13 12.70 41.81
CA GLU A 134 32.03 13.58 42.24
C GLU A 134 30.88 12.80 42.91
N LYS A 135 30.17 13.42 43.86
CA LYS A 135 28.98 12.80 44.47
C LYS A 135 27.85 12.65 43.44
N PRO A 136 27.04 11.58 43.46
CA PRO A 136 25.99 11.33 42.45
C PRO A 136 25.02 12.48 42.21
N PHE A 137 24.64 13.23 43.26
CA PHE A 137 23.77 14.40 43.13
C PHE A 137 24.46 15.59 42.43
N GLU A 138 25.71 15.87 42.80
CA GLU A 138 26.50 16.95 42.20
C GLU A 138 26.86 16.61 40.75
N ALA A 139 27.25 15.37 40.49
CA ALA A 139 27.50 14.83 39.15
C ALA A 139 26.25 14.89 38.26
N ALA A 140 25.07 14.59 38.81
CA ALA A 140 23.80 14.70 38.07
C ALA A 140 23.49 16.16 37.69
N LEU A 141 23.67 17.10 38.62
CA LEU A 141 23.43 18.53 38.37
C LEU A 141 24.42 19.09 37.35
N ARG A 142 25.71 18.79 37.50
CA ARG A 142 26.77 19.23 36.60
C ARG A 142 26.61 18.59 35.21
N GLY A 143 26.39 17.28 35.17
CA GLY A 143 26.21 16.53 33.94
C GLY A 143 25.01 17.02 33.12
N SER A 144 23.90 17.33 33.80
CA SER A 144 22.70 17.90 33.17
C SER A 144 22.93 19.30 32.62
N ARG A 145 23.73 20.14 33.30
CA ARG A 145 24.07 21.50 32.82
C ARG A 145 24.96 21.48 31.58
N GLU A 146 25.88 20.53 31.49
CA GLU A 146 26.79 20.41 30.35
C GLU A 146 26.08 19.90 29.09
N VAL A 147 25.14 18.97 29.24
CA VAL A 147 24.52 18.25 28.10
C VAL A 147 23.10 18.74 27.80
N GLY A 148 22.43 19.41 28.74
CA GLY A 148 21.03 19.79 28.62
C GLY A 148 20.73 20.65 27.39
N PHE A 149 21.58 21.65 27.11
CA PHE A 149 21.45 22.48 25.90
C PHE A 149 21.64 21.64 24.63
N THR A 150 22.60 20.73 24.64
CA THR A 150 22.90 19.83 23.52
C THR A 150 21.71 18.90 23.21
N ILE A 151 21.06 18.32 24.23
CA ILE A 151 19.90 17.45 24.04
C ILE A 151 18.72 18.23 23.44
N ILE A 152 18.41 19.43 23.96
CA ILE A 152 17.34 20.27 23.42
C ILE A 152 17.62 20.63 21.95
N SER A 153 18.87 20.98 21.66
CA SER A 153 19.35 21.34 20.32
C SER A 153 19.22 20.19 19.32
N ILE A 154 19.69 18.99 19.68
CA ILE A 154 19.61 17.78 18.85
C ILE A 154 18.14 17.36 18.66
N SER A 155 17.36 17.32 19.74
CA SER A 155 15.94 16.94 19.69
C SER A 155 15.13 17.87 18.79
N THR A 156 15.32 19.19 18.93
CA THR A 156 14.64 20.19 18.09
C THR A 156 15.06 20.06 16.63
N SER A 157 16.36 19.83 16.38
CA SER A 157 16.88 19.60 15.03
C SER A 157 16.25 18.36 14.39
N LEU A 158 16.13 17.26 15.15
CA LEU A 158 15.57 16.00 14.69
C LEU A 158 14.06 16.14 14.38
N VAL A 159 13.31 16.82 15.24
CA VAL A 159 11.89 17.13 14.98
C VAL A 159 11.74 17.99 13.73
N ALA A 160 12.63 18.96 13.51
CA ALA A 160 12.57 19.86 12.37
C ALA A 160 12.81 19.17 11.02
N VAL A 161 13.56 18.07 10.99
CA VAL A 161 13.74 17.24 9.78
C VAL A 161 12.39 16.77 9.22
N PHE A 162 11.40 16.58 10.09
CA PHE A 162 10.07 16.13 9.70
C PHE A 162 9.12 17.27 9.29
N ILE A 163 9.47 18.55 9.53
CA ILE A 163 8.62 19.70 9.16
C ILE A 163 8.23 19.71 7.66
N PRO A 164 9.16 19.50 6.71
CA PRO A 164 8.81 19.48 5.29
C PRO A 164 7.77 18.43 4.93
N ILE A 165 7.71 17.31 5.68
CA ILE A 165 6.74 16.25 5.43
C ILE A 165 5.32 16.76 5.58
N PHE A 166 5.04 17.67 6.54
CA PHE A 166 3.72 18.27 6.75
C PHE A 166 3.19 19.09 5.56
N PHE A 167 4.07 19.51 4.66
CA PHE A 167 3.71 20.26 3.46
C PHE A 167 3.51 19.35 2.24
N MET A 168 3.62 18.04 2.40
CA MET A 168 3.47 17.11 1.30
C MET A 168 1.99 16.97 0.88
N PRO A 169 1.63 17.31 -0.36
CA PRO A 169 0.26 17.15 -0.81
C PRO A 169 -0.06 15.69 -1.14
N GLY A 170 -1.36 15.35 -1.05
CA GLY A 170 -1.89 14.08 -1.52
C GLY A 170 -1.84 12.96 -0.48
N VAL A 171 -2.16 11.73 -0.92
CA VAL A 171 -2.39 10.62 0.00
C VAL A 171 -1.12 10.15 0.70
N ILE A 172 0.03 10.22 0.03
CA ILE A 172 1.32 9.87 0.65
C ILE A 172 1.65 10.86 1.77
N GLY A 173 1.38 12.15 1.58
CA GLY A 173 1.56 13.15 2.62
C GLY A 173 0.75 12.78 3.85
N LEU A 174 -0.54 12.45 3.69
CA LEU A 174 -1.39 12.02 4.81
C LEU A 174 -0.80 10.83 5.59
N LEU A 175 -0.25 9.83 4.90
CA LEU A 175 0.39 8.67 5.54
C LEU A 175 1.69 9.04 6.27
N LEU A 176 2.56 9.84 5.63
CA LEU A 176 3.84 10.26 6.21
C LEU A 176 3.69 11.32 7.30
N HIS A 177 2.60 12.10 7.31
CA HIS A 177 2.29 13.05 8.37
C HIS A 177 2.08 12.31 9.70
N GLU A 178 1.31 11.23 9.69
CA GLU A 178 1.07 10.43 10.90
C GLU A 178 2.38 9.84 11.44
N PHE A 179 3.21 9.30 10.55
CA PHE A 179 4.57 8.86 10.90
C PHE A 179 5.42 9.98 11.51
N ALA A 180 5.47 11.15 10.87
CA ALA A 180 6.22 12.32 11.33
C ALA A 180 5.77 12.82 12.71
N VAL A 181 4.45 12.88 12.96
CA VAL A 181 3.88 13.29 14.25
C VAL A 181 4.26 12.30 15.34
N VAL A 182 4.14 11.00 15.08
CA VAL A 182 4.44 9.96 16.07
C VAL A 182 5.92 10.00 16.48
N VAL A 183 6.83 10.06 15.51
CA VAL A 183 8.27 10.14 15.78
C VAL A 183 8.60 11.48 16.47
N GLY A 184 8.06 12.59 15.99
CA GLY A 184 8.28 13.91 16.56
C GLY A 184 7.82 14.02 18.02
N LEU A 185 6.60 13.57 18.34
CA LEU A 185 6.10 13.53 19.72
C LEU A 185 6.93 12.60 20.60
N SER A 186 7.36 11.45 20.07
CA SER A 186 8.22 10.52 20.80
C SER A 186 9.57 11.15 21.18
N ILE A 187 10.18 11.92 20.26
CA ILE A 187 11.42 12.67 20.53
C ILE A 187 11.19 13.77 21.57
N VAL A 188 10.10 14.54 21.47
CA VAL A 188 9.79 15.60 22.45
C VAL A 188 9.60 15.02 23.85
N VAL A 189 8.85 13.92 23.97
CA VAL A 189 8.67 13.25 25.26
C VAL A 189 9.99 12.65 25.75
N SER A 190 10.79 12.04 24.87
CA SER A 190 12.13 11.55 25.19
C SER A 190 13.02 12.62 25.79
N ALA A 191 13.12 13.78 25.14
CA ALA A 191 13.92 14.91 25.61
C ALA A 191 13.45 15.39 26.98
N PHE A 192 12.14 15.44 27.21
CA PHE A 192 11.58 15.78 28.51
C PHE A 192 11.94 14.74 29.58
N VAL A 193 11.82 13.45 29.28
CA VAL A 193 12.12 12.36 30.21
C VAL A 193 13.62 12.27 30.48
N SER A 194 14.48 12.45 29.48
CA SER A 194 15.93 12.46 29.64
C SER A 194 16.36 13.61 30.53
N LEU A 195 15.84 14.83 30.35
CA LEU A 195 16.23 16.00 31.16
C LEU A 195 15.69 15.96 32.60
N THR A 196 14.67 15.15 32.89
CA THR A 196 13.99 15.14 34.20
C THR A 196 14.20 13.83 34.95
N LEU A 197 13.74 12.71 34.38
CA LEU A 197 13.72 11.41 35.02
C LEU A 197 15.13 10.81 35.14
N VAL A 198 15.95 10.92 34.09
CA VAL A 198 17.29 10.30 34.07
C VAL A 198 18.22 10.91 35.15
N PRO A 199 18.38 12.24 35.29
CA PRO A 199 19.17 12.84 36.37
C PRO A 199 18.64 12.49 37.76
N MET A 200 17.30 12.47 37.92
CA MET A 200 16.68 12.13 39.19
C MET A 200 17.00 10.69 39.60
N LEU A 201 16.84 9.74 38.69
CA LEU A 201 17.17 8.34 38.95
C LEU A 201 18.68 8.14 39.15
N ALA A 202 19.51 8.80 38.34
CA ALA A 202 20.97 8.74 38.45
C ALA A 202 21.46 9.23 39.81
N SER A 203 20.96 10.38 40.29
CA SER A 203 21.37 10.94 41.58
C SER A 203 20.98 10.08 42.79
N ARG A 204 19.92 9.26 42.67
CA ARG A 204 19.37 8.47 43.77
C ARG A 204 19.86 7.01 43.79
N PHE A 205 20.07 6.42 42.62
CA PHE A 205 20.40 5.00 42.51
C PHE A 205 21.88 4.72 42.20
N LEU A 206 22.61 5.67 41.61
CA LEU A 206 24.06 5.50 41.41
C LEU A 206 24.80 5.70 42.73
N LYS A 207 25.75 4.81 43.03
CA LYS A 207 26.60 4.88 44.22
C LYS A 207 27.98 5.41 43.83
N GLN A 208 28.54 6.25 44.68
CA GLN A 208 29.94 6.67 44.61
C GLN A 208 30.81 5.50 45.08
N GLU A 209 31.70 5.00 44.24
CA GLU A 209 32.81 4.18 44.71
C GLU A 209 33.90 5.12 45.21
N ALA A 210 34.44 4.82 46.40
CA ALA A 210 35.53 5.59 46.97
C ALA A 210 36.75 5.53 46.04
N PRO A 211 37.47 6.65 45.80
CA PRO A 211 38.68 6.64 45.02
C PRO A 211 39.82 6.08 45.88
N ALA A 212 40.04 4.78 45.86
CA ALA A 212 41.30 4.17 46.28
C ALA A 212 41.40 2.70 45.81
N ASP A 213 42.51 2.44 45.12
CA ASP A 213 43.13 1.14 44.87
C ASP A 213 42.47 0.18 43.87
N HIS A 214 43.37 -0.36 43.04
CA HIS A 214 43.18 -1.35 42.00
C HIS A 214 42.56 -2.68 42.49
N HIS A 215 41.34 -2.65 43.02
CA HIS A 215 40.54 -3.85 43.18
C HIS A 215 39.80 -4.10 41.89
N VAL A 216 40.44 -4.91 41.05
CA VAL A 216 39.83 -5.63 39.94
C VAL A 216 38.59 -6.35 40.50
N GLU A 217 37.42 -5.74 40.39
CA GLU A 217 36.18 -6.50 40.45
C GLU A 217 36.34 -7.64 39.44
N GLN A 218 36.10 -8.87 39.86
CA GLN A 218 36.28 -10.05 39.03
C GLN A 218 35.21 -10.07 37.95
N HIS A 219 35.43 -9.30 36.90
CA HIS A 219 34.55 -9.23 35.75
C HIS A 219 34.53 -10.60 35.05
N GLY A 220 33.33 -11.08 34.73
CA GLY A 220 33.13 -12.33 33.98
C GLY A 220 33.96 -12.35 32.70
N PHE A 221 34.37 -13.54 32.26
CA PHE A 221 35.23 -13.73 31.07
C PHE A 221 34.76 -12.92 29.84
N VAL A 222 33.44 -12.86 29.63
CA VAL A 222 32.79 -12.12 28.54
C VAL A 222 33.09 -10.61 28.60
N ILE A 223 33.04 -10.00 29.78
CA ILE A 223 33.22 -8.56 29.95
C ILE A 223 34.70 -8.18 29.71
N ARG A 224 35.64 -8.99 30.20
CA ARG A 224 37.08 -8.78 29.95
C ARG A 224 37.47 -8.97 28.48
N ALA A 225 36.85 -9.94 27.81
CA ALA A 225 37.04 -10.14 26.38
C ALA A 225 36.50 -8.94 25.57
N PHE A 226 35.33 -8.43 25.93
CA PHE A 226 34.76 -7.23 25.32
C PHE A 226 35.62 -5.99 25.55
N GLU A 227 36.13 -5.79 26.77
CA GLU A 227 37.00 -4.65 27.10
C GLU A 227 38.27 -4.62 26.26
N ARG A 228 38.96 -5.77 26.15
CA ARG A 228 40.13 -5.89 25.27
C ARG A 228 39.78 -5.64 23.81
N GLY A 229 38.63 -6.14 23.35
CA GLY A 229 38.12 -5.91 22.01
C GLY A 229 37.79 -4.44 21.75
N PHE A 230 37.16 -3.76 22.70
CA PHE A 230 36.81 -2.35 22.63
C PHE A 230 38.07 -1.48 22.61
N GLU A 231 39.02 -1.70 23.52
CA GLU A 231 40.30 -0.98 23.50
C GLU A 231 41.10 -1.23 22.21
N ALA A 232 41.08 -2.46 21.68
CA ALA A 232 41.72 -2.77 20.41
C ALA A 232 41.07 -1.98 19.26
N THR A 233 39.74 -1.93 19.23
CA THR A 233 38.97 -1.13 18.27
C THR A 233 39.23 0.36 18.44
N LEU A 234 39.29 0.88 19.67
CA LEU A 234 39.59 2.29 19.97
C LEU A 234 41.01 2.65 19.50
N ARG A 235 42.01 1.85 19.85
CA ARG A 235 43.39 2.03 19.36
C ARG A 235 43.47 1.97 17.84
N GLY A 236 42.69 1.08 17.21
CA GLY A 236 42.54 1.00 15.77
C GLY A 236 41.96 2.28 15.19
N TYR A 237 40.84 2.75 15.74
CA TYR A 237 40.17 3.99 15.36
C TYR A 237 41.11 5.20 15.47
N THR A 238 41.79 5.37 16.61
CA THR A 238 42.75 6.48 16.82
C THR A 238 43.85 6.46 15.77
N ARG A 239 44.46 5.29 15.50
CA ARG A 239 45.49 5.16 14.45
C ARG A 239 44.95 5.49 13.07
N THR A 240 43.76 5.00 12.72
CA THR A 240 43.15 5.30 11.41
C THR A 240 42.77 6.77 11.28
N LEU A 241 42.35 7.41 12.39
CA LEU A 241 42.03 8.82 12.44
C LEU A 241 43.29 9.68 12.25
N ASP A 242 44.39 9.34 12.93
CA ASP A 242 45.68 10.02 12.76
C ASP A 242 46.15 9.95 11.29
N ILE A 243 46.01 8.77 10.65
CA ILE A 243 46.32 8.59 9.23
C ILE A 243 45.41 9.44 8.35
N ALA A 244 44.11 9.47 8.63
CA ALA A 244 43.13 10.25 7.87
C ALA A 244 43.41 11.76 7.97
N LEU A 245 43.74 12.26 9.17
CA LEU A 245 44.10 13.65 9.42
C LEU A 245 45.42 14.01 8.71
N ALA A 246 46.41 13.12 8.70
CA ALA A 246 47.65 13.30 7.95
C ALA A 246 47.43 13.34 6.42
N HIS A 247 46.45 12.58 5.92
CA HIS A 247 46.13 12.45 4.49
C HIS A 247 44.83 13.17 4.10
N ARG A 248 44.67 14.42 4.54
CA ARG A 248 43.45 15.23 4.29
C ARG A 248 42.97 15.25 2.84
N ALA A 249 43.88 15.25 1.86
CA ALA A 249 43.51 15.24 0.44
C ALA A 249 42.79 13.96 0.02
N TRP A 250 43.20 12.81 0.56
CA TRP A 250 42.54 11.52 0.34
C TRP A 250 41.17 11.47 1.00
N VAL A 251 41.03 12.05 2.20
CA VAL A 251 39.73 12.14 2.89
C VAL A 251 38.73 12.97 2.06
N TRP A 252 39.17 14.10 1.51
CA TRP A 252 38.35 14.91 0.60
C TRP A 252 38.00 14.16 -0.69
N ALA A 253 38.94 13.40 -1.26
CA ALA A 253 38.66 12.57 -2.44
C ALA A 253 37.62 11.46 -2.14
N ILE A 254 37.72 10.80 -0.98
CA ILE A 254 36.75 9.80 -0.54
C ILE A 254 35.38 10.44 -0.31
N ALA A 255 35.31 11.62 0.32
CA ALA A 255 34.05 12.34 0.53
C ALA A 255 33.39 12.75 -0.80
N LEU A 256 34.18 13.17 -1.80
CA LEU A 256 33.65 13.45 -3.13
C LEU A 256 33.19 12.16 -3.84
N LEU A 257 33.92 11.06 -3.66
CA LEU A 257 33.56 9.75 -4.19
C LEU A 257 32.25 9.25 -3.57
N THR A 258 32.02 9.42 -2.28
CA THR A 258 30.75 9.03 -1.64
C THR A 258 29.59 9.85 -2.19
N PHE A 259 29.79 11.16 -2.42
CA PHE A 259 28.77 12.00 -3.07
C PHE A 259 28.43 11.52 -4.49
N ALA A 260 29.45 11.21 -5.29
CA ALA A 260 29.27 10.65 -6.63
C ALA A 260 28.58 9.27 -6.58
N ALA A 261 28.97 8.43 -5.62
CA ALA A 261 28.36 7.12 -5.41
C ALA A 261 26.89 7.23 -4.99
N THR A 262 26.52 8.18 -4.12
CA THR A 262 25.11 8.44 -3.77
C THR A 262 24.31 8.83 -5.00
N ALA A 263 24.81 9.74 -5.83
CA ALA A 263 24.13 10.17 -7.05
C ALA A 263 23.97 9.02 -8.07
N TRP A 264 25.02 8.21 -8.22
CA TRP A 264 24.99 7.03 -9.09
C TRP A 264 24.02 5.96 -8.58
N LEU A 265 24.10 5.57 -7.31
CA LEU A 265 23.22 4.58 -6.69
C LEU A 265 21.76 5.04 -6.71
N GLY A 266 21.48 6.31 -6.41
CA GLY A 266 20.13 6.87 -6.46
C GLY A 266 19.53 6.93 -7.87
N SER A 267 20.38 6.89 -8.90
CA SER A 267 19.94 6.84 -10.30
C SER A 267 19.72 5.42 -10.82
N VAL A 268 20.52 4.45 -10.33
CA VAL A 268 20.47 3.06 -10.76
C VAL A 268 19.43 2.24 -10.00
N ILE A 269 19.16 2.57 -8.74
CA ILE A 269 18.25 1.79 -7.92
C ILE A 269 16.80 1.81 -8.49
N PRO A 270 16.14 0.63 -8.61
CA PRO A 270 14.75 0.58 -9.04
C PRO A 270 13.84 1.32 -8.07
N LYS A 271 12.87 2.08 -8.59
CA LYS A 271 11.94 2.89 -7.79
C LYS A 271 10.59 2.20 -7.67
N GLY A 272 10.23 1.81 -6.46
CA GLY A 272 8.96 1.18 -6.12
C GLY A 272 8.00 2.13 -5.40
N PHE A 273 6.74 1.74 -5.25
CA PHE A 273 5.75 2.54 -4.50
C PHE A 273 5.63 2.08 -3.05
N PHE A 274 4.88 1.00 -2.82
CA PHE A 274 4.86 0.24 -1.57
C PHE A 274 5.22 -1.21 -1.90
N PRO A 275 5.95 -1.90 -1.01
CA PRO A 275 6.18 -3.33 -1.16
C PRO A 275 4.85 -4.08 -1.12
N GLN A 276 4.72 -5.14 -1.91
CA GLN A 276 3.52 -5.96 -1.89
C GLN A 276 3.46 -6.76 -0.59
N GLU A 277 2.39 -6.56 0.17
CA GLU A 277 2.09 -7.34 1.37
C GLU A 277 1.53 -8.70 1.01
N ASP A 278 1.88 -9.72 1.80
CA ASP A 278 1.31 -11.05 1.71
C ASP A 278 0.29 -11.28 2.82
N ILE A 279 -0.97 -10.90 2.56
CA ILE A 279 -2.10 -11.12 3.46
C ILE A 279 -2.84 -12.44 3.20
N GLY A 280 -2.27 -13.34 2.37
CA GLY A 280 -2.90 -14.62 2.03
C GLY A 280 -4.19 -14.50 1.22
N GLN A 281 -4.42 -13.39 0.50
CA GLN A 281 -5.61 -13.19 -0.33
C GLN A 281 -5.24 -12.77 -1.76
N ILE A 282 -5.87 -13.40 -2.74
CA ILE A 282 -5.74 -13.06 -4.16
C ILE A 282 -7.12 -12.72 -4.70
N GLN A 283 -7.23 -11.58 -5.38
CA GLN A 283 -8.40 -11.24 -6.16
C GLN A 283 -8.17 -11.64 -7.61
N VAL A 284 -9.15 -12.34 -8.17
CA VAL A 284 -9.12 -12.86 -9.54
C VAL A 284 -10.28 -12.25 -10.31
N SER A 285 -9.99 -11.77 -11.52
CA SER A 285 -11.00 -11.35 -12.49
C SER A 285 -10.87 -12.24 -13.70
N THR A 286 -11.99 -12.78 -14.17
CA THR A 286 -12.02 -13.64 -15.35
C THR A 286 -12.85 -13.00 -16.45
N GLU A 287 -12.43 -13.18 -17.69
CA GLU A 287 -13.10 -12.62 -18.87
C GLU A 287 -13.09 -13.64 -20.00
N ALA A 288 -14.27 -13.96 -20.53
CA ALA A 288 -14.45 -14.75 -21.74
C ALA A 288 -14.67 -13.84 -22.96
N ALA A 289 -14.89 -14.43 -24.13
CA ALA A 289 -15.23 -13.69 -25.33
C ALA A 289 -16.53 -12.87 -25.14
N GLU A 290 -16.63 -11.72 -25.83
CA GLU A 290 -17.74 -10.77 -25.65
C GLU A 290 -19.12 -11.31 -26.08
N ASP A 291 -19.14 -12.40 -26.86
CA ASP A 291 -20.34 -13.13 -27.30
C ASP A 291 -20.67 -14.35 -26.42
N THR A 292 -19.92 -14.58 -25.34
CA THR A 292 -20.12 -15.72 -24.44
C THR A 292 -21.39 -15.54 -23.59
N SER A 293 -22.29 -16.52 -23.66
CA SER A 293 -23.50 -16.55 -22.82
C SER A 293 -23.19 -16.75 -21.34
N PHE A 294 -24.09 -16.35 -20.45
CA PHE A 294 -23.94 -16.56 -19.00
C PHE A 294 -23.71 -18.04 -18.64
N THR A 295 -24.42 -18.97 -19.27
CA THR A 295 -24.28 -20.41 -19.01
C THR A 295 -22.90 -20.93 -19.40
N GLU A 296 -22.40 -20.50 -20.56
CA GLU A 296 -21.04 -20.89 -20.99
C GLU A 296 -19.97 -20.21 -20.14
N MET A 297 -20.18 -18.95 -19.76
CA MET A 297 -19.33 -18.25 -18.81
C MET A 297 -19.26 -18.99 -17.48
N LEU A 298 -20.39 -19.48 -16.95
CA LEU A 298 -20.42 -20.28 -15.72
C LEU A 298 -19.59 -21.56 -15.84
N ARG A 299 -19.70 -22.27 -16.98
CA ARG A 299 -18.92 -23.48 -17.26
C ARG A 299 -17.42 -23.19 -17.30
N LEU A 300 -17.02 -22.15 -18.03
CA LEU A 300 -15.63 -21.72 -18.12
C LEU A 300 -15.10 -21.22 -16.77
N HIS A 301 -15.91 -20.47 -16.03
CA HIS A 301 -15.55 -19.96 -14.70
C HIS A 301 -15.33 -21.09 -13.69
N GLU A 302 -16.21 -22.10 -13.67
CA GLU A 302 -16.02 -23.26 -12.78
C GLU A 302 -14.79 -24.07 -13.16
N SER A 303 -14.47 -24.21 -14.46
CA SER A 303 -13.24 -24.90 -14.89
C SER A 303 -11.97 -24.23 -14.35
N ALA A 304 -11.94 -22.90 -14.27
CA ALA A 304 -10.87 -22.16 -13.62
C ALA A 304 -10.91 -22.29 -12.10
N ALA A 305 -12.11 -22.29 -11.48
CA ALA A 305 -12.29 -22.41 -10.04
C ALA A 305 -11.79 -23.76 -9.48
N VAL A 306 -11.98 -24.84 -10.23
CA VAL A 306 -11.49 -26.19 -9.89
C VAL A 306 -9.97 -26.19 -9.77
N ILE A 307 -9.25 -25.55 -10.71
CA ILE A 307 -7.77 -25.46 -10.67
C ILE A 307 -7.29 -24.73 -9.41
N PHE A 308 -8.00 -23.68 -8.98
CA PHE A 308 -7.68 -23.02 -7.72
C PHE A 308 -7.98 -23.91 -6.52
N ARG A 309 -9.09 -24.66 -6.54
CA ARG A 309 -9.53 -25.54 -5.44
C ARG A 309 -8.59 -26.73 -5.24
N GLU A 310 -8.01 -27.25 -6.32
CA GLU A 310 -7.06 -28.36 -6.31
C GLU A 310 -5.62 -27.94 -5.95
N ASP A 311 -5.32 -26.64 -5.91
CA ASP A 311 -3.98 -26.17 -5.58
C ASP A 311 -3.68 -26.35 -4.08
N PRO A 312 -2.54 -26.97 -3.70
CA PRO A 312 -2.23 -27.26 -2.30
C PRO A 312 -2.03 -26.00 -1.45
N ASN A 313 -1.80 -24.82 -2.05
CA ASN A 313 -1.59 -23.57 -1.33
C ASN A 313 -2.90 -22.84 -1.00
N VAL A 314 -4.02 -23.25 -1.61
CA VAL A 314 -5.33 -22.58 -1.49
C VAL A 314 -6.13 -23.19 -0.34
N LEU A 315 -6.78 -22.32 0.45
CA LEU A 315 -7.67 -22.72 1.54
C LEU A 315 -9.14 -22.71 1.10
N SER A 316 -9.57 -21.64 0.43
CA SER A 316 -10.96 -21.49 -0.02
C SER A 316 -11.07 -20.62 -1.26
N VAL A 317 -12.06 -20.92 -2.10
CA VAL A 317 -12.36 -20.17 -3.34
C VAL A 317 -13.79 -19.65 -3.26
N GLY A 318 -13.96 -18.34 -3.20
CA GLY A 318 -15.25 -17.68 -3.43
C GLY A 318 -15.37 -17.32 -4.90
N SER A 319 -16.38 -17.82 -5.60
CA SER A 319 -16.58 -17.65 -7.04
C SER A 319 -17.88 -16.90 -7.32
N PHE A 320 -17.83 -15.88 -8.17
CA PHE A 320 -18.96 -15.04 -8.51
C PHE A 320 -18.97 -14.79 -10.02
N THR A 321 -19.95 -15.34 -10.73
CA THR A 321 -20.14 -15.10 -12.16
C THR A 321 -21.10 -13.93 -12.39
N GLY A 322 -20.77 -13.04 -13.32
CA GLY A 322 -21.57 -11.86 -13.65
C GLY A 322 -21.37 -10.67 -12.70
N GLY A 323 -22.22 -9.65 -12.88
CA GLY A 323 -22.21 -8.41 -12.11
C GLY A 323 -21.81 -7.18 -12.95
N GLY A 324 -22.38 -6.02 -12.61
CA GLY A 324 -22.05 -4.74 -13.28
C GLY A 324 -22.49 -4.63 -14.75
N GLY A 325 -23.44 -5.46 -15.19
CA GLY A 325 -23.99 -5.44 -16.55
C GLY A 325 -23.26 -6.31 -17.59
N ALA A 326 -22.10 -6.89 -17.26
CA ALA A 326 -21.32 -7.73 -18.18
C ALA A 326 -21.52 -9.22 -17.89
N GLN A 327 -22.08 -9.97 -18.86
CA GLN A 327 -22.34 -11.41 -18.75
C GLN A 327 -21.09 -12.27 -18.99
N ASN A 328 -20.09 -11.75 -19.70
CA ASN A 328 -18.85 -12.44 -20.07
C ASN A 328 -17.73 -12.28 -19.02
N THR A 329 -18.05 -11.81 -17.82
CA THR A 329 -17.06 -11.56 -16.76
C THR A 329 -17.42 -12.29 -15.47
N GLY A 330 -16.39 -12.58 -14.68
CA GLY A 330 -16.51 -13.23 -13.38
C GLY A 330 -15.42 -12.75 -12.43
N ARG A 331 -15.61 -13.00 -11.15
CA ARG A 331 -14.70 -12.59 -10.08
C ARG A 331 -14.54 -13.75 -9.11
N MET A 332 -13.30 -14.02 -8.72
CA MET A 332 -13.02 -14.95 -7.64
C MET A 332 -12.22 -14.27 -6.54
N PHE A 333 -12.47 -14.69 -5.32
CA PHE A 333 -11.72 -14.33 -4.13
C PHE A 333 -11.09 -15.59 -3.58
N ILE A 334 -9.76 -15.67 -3.67
CA ILE A 334 -9.00 -16.83 -3.24
C ILE A 334 -8.36 -16.51 -1.89
N ASN A 335 -8.66 -17.31 -0.88
CA ASN A 335 -7.92 -17.28 0.38
C ASN A 335 -6.89 -18.42 0.35
N LEU A 336 -5.65 -18.08 0.67
CA LEU A 336 -4.55 -19.02 0.78
C LEU A 336 -4.47 -19.59 2.20
N LYS A 337 -3.74 -20.69 2.34
CA LYS A 337 -3.35 -21.23 3.64
C LYS A 337 -2.43 -20.26 4.38
N ASP A 338 -2.22 -20.50 5.67
CA ASP A 338 -1.29 -19.70 6.47
C ASP A 338 0.13 -19.78 5.90
N ARG A 339 0.93 -18.71 6.10
CA ARG A 339 2.26 -18.54 5.47
C ARG A 339 3.23 -19.71 5.73
N LYS A 340 3.05 -20.48 6.80
CA LYS A 340 3.89 -21.63 7.15
C LYS A 340 3.61 -22.88 6.32
N ASP A 341 2.40 -23.00 5.79
CA ASP A 341 1.91 -24.21 5.10
C ASP A 341 1.84 -24.04 3.58
N ARG A 342 2.43 -22.96 3.04
CA ARG A 342 2.40 -22.63 1.62
C ARG A 342 3.71 -22.01 1.13
N LEU A 343 3.86 -21.99 -0.19
CA LEU A 343 4.94 -21.26 -0.86
C LEU A 343 4.76 -19.73 -0.73
N PRO A 344 5.83 -18.94 -0.91
CA PRO A 344 5.74 -17.48 -0.99
C PRO A 344 4.71 -17.02 -2.03
N MET A 345 3.98 -15.93 -1.75
CA MET A 345 2.91 -15.42 -2.61
C MET A 345 3.31 -15.29 -4.08
N LYS A 346 4.54 -14.80 -4.35
CA LYS A 346 5.06 -14.64 -5.71
C LYS A 346 5.07 -15.96 -6.47
N ASP A 347 5.53 -17.03 -5.84
CA ASP A 347 5.62 -18.36 -6.44
C ASP A 347 4.25 -19.00 -6.62
N VAL A 348 3.34 -18.79 -5.67
CA VAL A 348 1.94 -19.25 -5.76
C VAL A 348 1.23 -18.59 -6.94
N VAL A 349 1.32 -17.26 -7.09
CA VAL A 349 0.67 -16.53 -8.18
C VAL A 349 1.24 -16.95 -9.54
N GLU A 350 2.56 -17.03 -9.69
CA GLU A 350 3.18 -17.49 -10.95
C GLU A 350 2.87 -18.96 -11.25
N GLY A 351 2.83 -19.82 -10.23
CA GLY A 351 2.44 -21.23 -10.36
C GLY A 351 1.00 -21.39 -10.85
N LEU A 352 0.06 -20.68 -10.21
CA LEU A 352 -1.34 -20.62 -10.64
C LEU A 352 -1.47 -20.04 -12.05
N ARG A 353 -0.72 -18.98 -12.38
CA ARG A 353 -0.73 -18.38 -13.72
C ARG A 353 -0.32 -19.38 -14.79
N LYS A 354 0.71 -20.20 -14.53
CA LYS A 354 1.14 -21.26 -15.46
C LYS A 354 0.06 -22.34 -15.65
N LYS A 355 -0.59 -22.78 -14.57
CA LYS A 355 -1.67 -23.79 -14.64
C LYS A 355 -2.89 -23.28 -15.41
N LEU A 356 -3.28 -22.01 -15.17
CA LEU A 356 -4.48 -21.41 -15.77
C LEU A 356 -4.32 -21.06 -17.25
N ARG A 357 -3.09 -20.91 -17.76
CA ARG A 357 -2.83 -20.75 -19.21
C ARG A 357 -3.35 -21.92 -20.05
N GLY A 358 -3.58 -23.09 -19.43
CA GLY A 358 -4.16 -24.26 -20.10
C GLY A 358 -5.67 -24.18 -20.32
N VAL A 359 -6.39 -23.24 -19.67
CA VAL A 359 -7.85 -23.13 -19.81
C VAL A 359 -8.18 -22.32 -21.05
N THR A 360 -8.67 -22.99 -22.09
CA THR A 360 -9.08 -22.33 -23.34
C THR A 360 -10.42 -21.61 -23.18
N GLY A 361 -10.56 -20.42 -23.75
CA GLY A 361 -11.82 -19.67 -23.79
C GLY A 361 -12.04 -18.68 -22.65
N ILE A 362 -11.14 -18.63 -21.66
CA ILE A 362 -11.23 -17.68 -20.54
C ILE A 362 -9.85 -17.09 -20.21
N ASN A 363 -9.79 -15.77 -20.08
CA ASN A 363 -8.61 -15.07 -19.58
C ASN A 363 -8.76 -14.87 -18.07
N VAL A 364 -7.70 -15.21 -17.32
CA VAL A 364 -7.69 -15.10 -15.86
C VAL A 364 -6.63 -14.11 -15.43
N PHE A 365 -7.07 -13.02 -14.80
CA PHE A 365 -6.24 -11.95 -14.28
C PHE A 365 -6.20 -12.05 -12.76
N MET A 366 -5.00 -12.14 -12.20
CA MET A 366 -4.81 -12.31 -10.75
C MET A 366 -4.02 -11.14 -10.19
N ARG A 367 -4.42 -10.66 -9.01
CA ARG A 367 -3.65 -9.68 -8.24
C ARG A 367 -3.73 -9.98 -6.74
N PRO A 368 -2.59 -9.95 -6.01
CA PRO A 368 -2.61 -9.97 -4.56
C PRO A 368 -3.43 -8.80 -4.02
N VAL A 369 -4.25 -9.05 -2.99
CA VAL A 369 -4.97 -7.98 -2.30
C VAL A 369 -3.98 -7.24 -1.40
N GLN A 370 -4.05 -5.91 -1.38
CA GLN A 370 -3.19 -5.06 -0.55
C GLN A 370 -4.06 -4.35 0.51
N ASN A 371 -3.52 -4.14 1.71
CA ASN A 371 -4.25 -3.41 2.75
C ASN A 371 -4.44 -1.94 2.38
N ILE A 372 -3.44 -1.35 1.71
CA ILE A 372 -3.49 0.00 1.16
C ILE A 372 -3.63 -0.13 -0.35
N GLN A 373 -4.79 0.27 -0.87
CA GLN A 373 -5.02 0.43 -2.31
C GLN A 373 -5.54 1.83 -2.56
N LEU A 374 -4.85 2.58 -3.42
CA LEU A 374 -5.20 3.95 -3.75
C LEU A 374 -6.00 3.98 -5.04
N GLY A 375 -7.12 4.70 -4.99
CA GLY A 375 -8.09 4.79 -6.07
C GLY A 375 -9.32 3.91 -5.83
N GLY A 376 -10.48 4.43 -6.25
CA GLY A 376 -11.78 3.76 -6.05
C GLY A 376 -12.23 2.88 -7.20
N ARG A 377 -11.42 2.73 -8.26
CA ARG A 377 -11.82 2.00 -9.46
C ARG A 377 -11.34 0.57 -9.41
N GLN A 378 -12.29 -0.35 -9.56
CA GLN A 378 -11.98 -1.75 -9.80
C GLN A 378 -11.34 -1.89 -11.18
N SER A 379 -10.20 -2.56 -11.23
CA SER A 379 -9.53 -2.96 -12.47
C SER A 379 -9.16 -4.43 -12.40
N LYS A 380 -9.03 -5.02 -13.59
CA LYS A 380 -8.61 -6.40 -13.83
C LYS A 380 -7.17 -6.64 -13.36
N ALA A 381 -6.33 -5.60 -13.33
CA ALA A 381 -4.92 -5.68 -12.92
C ALA A 381 -4.57 -4.61 -11.86
N GLN A 382 -3.35 -4.66 -11.32
CA GLN A 382 -2.93 -3.79 -10.22
C GLN A 382 -2.77 -2.33 -10.66
N TYR A 383 -2.13 -2.08 -11.80
CA TYR A 383 -1.82 -0.73 -12.28
C TYR A 383 -2.66 -0.37 -13.50
N GLN A 384 -2.95 0.92 -13.66
CA GLN A 384 -3.87 1.45 -14.66
C GLN A 384 -3.24 2.62 -15.42
N TYR A 385 -3.42 2.61 -16.74
CA TYR A 385 -3.08 3.69 -17.64
C TYR A 385 -4.29 4.04 -18.51
N ILE A 386 -4.75 5.28 -18.41
CA ILE A 386 -6.02 5.74 -18.97
C ILE A 386 -5.71 6.62 -20.18
N LEU A 387 -6.35 6.30 -21.30
CA LEU A 387 -6.35 7.14 -22.49
C LEU A 387 -7.73 7.78 -22.59
N GLN A 388 -7.78 9.10 -22.80
CA GLN A 388 -9.01 9.88 -22.94
C GLN A 388 -8.98 10.64 -24.25
N SER A 389 -10.14 10.78 -24.89
CA SER A 389 -10.26 11.55 -26.12
C SER A 389 -11.63 12.20 -26.21
N VAL A 390 -11.70 13.34 -26.89
CA VAL A 390 -12.97 13.97 -27.30
C VAL A 390 -13.57 13.22 -28.50
N LYS A 391 -12.74 12.55 -29.30
CA LYS A 391 -13.15 11.71 -30.43
C LYS A 391 -13.03 10.23 -30.06
N ALA A 392 -14.18 9.57 -29.95
CA ALA A 392 -14.31 8.15 -29.60
C ALA A 392 -13.57 7.21 -30.57
N ASP A 393 -13.65 7.50 -31.87
CA ASP A 393 -13.29 6.55 -32.92
C ASP A 393 -11.79 6.24 -32.99
N GLU A 394 -10.95 7.24 -32.69
CA GLU A 394 -9.49 7.07 -32.70
C GLU A 394 -8.99 6.37 -31.42
N LEU A 395 -9.70 6.53 -30.30
CA LEU A 395 -9.23 6.12 -28.97
C LEU A 395 -8.95 4.61 -28.90
N ASN A 396 -9.84 3.81 -29.47
CA ASN A 396 -9.77 2.35 -29.44
C ASN A 396 -8.58 1.80 -30.24
N VAL A 397 -8.28 2.42 -31.39
CA VAL A 397 -7.14 2.03 -32.24
C VAL A 397 -5.83 2.23 -31.48
N TRP A 398 -5.69 3.37 -30.83
CA TRP A 398 -4.48 3.71 -30.07
C TRP A 398 -4.35 2.91 -28.79
N ALA A 399 -5.44 2.65 -28.08
CA ALA A 399 -5.44 1.76 -26.92
C ALA A 399 -5.00 0.34 -27.29
N THR A 400 -5.48 -0.19 -28.42
CA THR A 400 -5.09 -1.52 -28.92
C THR A 400 -3.59 -1.56 -29.27
N LYS A 401 -3.09 -0.56 -30.02
CA LYS A 401 -1.65 -0.45 -30.34
C LYS A 401 -0.77 -0.39 -29.09
N LEU A 402 -1.18 0.39 -28.08
CA LEU A 402 -0.47 0.49 -26.83
C LEU A 402 -0.49 -0.85 -26.08
N GLN A 403 -1.66 -1.49 -25.97
CA GLN A 403 -1.81 -2.79 -25.35
C GLN A 403 -0.89 -3.84 -25.98
N ASP A 404 -0.86 -3.93 -27.31
CA ASP A 404 -0.04 -4.91 -28.03
C ASP A 404 1.46 -4.64 -27.83
N LYS A 405 1.86 -3.36 -27.82
CA LYS A 405 3.24 -2.97 -27.51
C LYS A 405 3.64 -3.38 -26.09
N LEU A 406 2.78 -3.14 -25.10
CA LEU A 406 3.03 -3.53 -23.71
C LEU A 406 3.04 -5.04 -23.51
N ARG A 407 2.20 -5.80 -24.23
CA ARG A 407 2.22 -7.27 -24.21
C ARG A 407 3.53 -7.87 -24.73
N SER A 408 4.19 -7.18 -25.67
CA SER A 408 5.47 -7.62 -26.24
C SER A 408 6.66 -7.41 -25.30
N ASP A 409 6.52 -6.55 -24.29
CA ASP A 409 7.58 -6.23 -23.35
C ASP A 409 7.57 -7.20 -22.16
N ALA A 410 8.72 -7.81 -21.88
CA ALA A 410 8.90 -8.78 -20.81
C ALA A 410 8.65 -8.21 -19.41
N LEU A 411 8.65 -6.88 -19.26
CA LEU A 411 8.41 -6.18 -18.00
C LEU A 411 6.95 -6.24 -17.53
N PHE A 412 6.00 -6.42 -18.45
CA PHE A 412 4.57 -6.42 -18.13
C PHE A 412 3.98 -7.83 -18.10
N ARG A 413 2.96 -8.03 -17.26
CA ARG A 413 2.15 -9.23 -17.18
C ARG A 413 0.68 -8.83 -17.24
N ASP A 414 -0.17 -9.76 -17.69
CA ASP A 414 -1.62 -9.64 -17.59
C ASP A 414 -2.18 -8.33 -18.19
N VAL A 415 -1.56 -7.85 -19.29
CA VAL A 415 -1.94 -6.59 -19.94
C VAL A 415 -3.27 -6.74 -20.67
N THR A 416 -4.24 -5.91 -20.29
CA THR A 416 -5.61 -5.95 -20.79
C THR A 416 -6.23 -4.56 -20.88
N SER A 417 -7.35 -4.45 -21.59
CA SER A 417 -8.15 -3.24 -21.73
C SER A 417 -9.55 -3.44 -21.16
N ASP A 418 -10.18 -2.36 -20.72
CA ASP A 418 -11.59 -2.32 -20.37
C ASP A 418 -12.51 -2.02 -21.56
N ALA A 419 -11.96 -1.79 -22.76
CA ALA A 419 -12.72 -1.62 -23.99
C ALA A 419 -13.26 -2.97 -24.47
N GLN A 420 -14.59 -3.08 -24.56
CA GLN A 420 -15.31 -4.23 -25.11
C GLN A 420 -16.10 -3.75 -26.32
N LEU A 421 -15.59 -4.04 -27.52
CA LEU A 421 -16.04 -3.47 -28.80
C LEU A 421 -16.59 -4.50 -29.77
N ARG A 422 -16.54 -5.78 -29.40
CA ARG A 422 -16.83 -6.95 -30.23
C ARG A 422 -18.12 -7.65 -29.79
N GLY A 423 -18.98 -6.96 -29.06
CA GLY A 423 -20.31 -7.44 -28.71
C GLY A 423 -21.18 -7.58 -29.95
N LEU A 424 -21.81 -8.75 -30.11
CA LEU A 424 -22.82 -8.95 -31.14
C LEU A 424 -24.12 -8.25 -30.71
N GLN A 425 -24.64 -7.39 -31.60
CA GLN A 425 -25.86 -6.63 -31.38
C GLN A 425 -26.86 -6.89 -32.50
N ALA A 426 -28.13 -7.05 -32.14
CA ALA A 426 -29.24 -7.08 -33.09
C ALA A 426 -29.91 -5.70 -33.11
N GLN A 427 -29.71 -4.94 -34.20
CA GLN A 427 -30.29 -3.62 -34.38
C GLN A 427 -31.60 -3.71 -35.15
N LEU A 428 -32.66 -3.14 -34.59
CA LEU A 428 -33.97 -3.10 -35.24
C LEU A 428 -34.09 -1.84 -36.12
N LYS A 429 -34.02 -2.00 -37.44
CA LYS A 429 -34.33 -0.95 -38.42
C LYS A 429 -35.84 -0.83 -38.54
N ILE A 430 -36.36 0.37 -38.33
CA ILE A 430 -37.80 0.64 -38.33
C ILE A 430 -38.16 1.44 -39.58
N ASP A 431 -39.07 0.89 -40.39
CA ASP A 431 -39.73 1.62 -41.47
C ASP A 431 -40.86 2.47 -40.86
N ARG A 432 -40.56 3.76 -40.63
CA ARG A 432 -41.49 4.69 -39.98
C ARG A 432 -42.71 4.99 -40.85
N ASP A 433 -42.56 4.99 -42.16
CA ASP A 433 -43.65 5.27 -43.09
C ASP A 433 -44.65 4.11 -43.10
N ARG A 434 -44.14 2.88 -43.12
CA ARG A 434 -44.95 1.66 -43.04
C ARG A 434 -45.60 1.48 -41.67
N ALA A 435 -44.89 1.80 -40.58
CA ALA A 435 -45.47 1.81 -39.24
C ALA A 435 -46.65 2.80 -39.12
N ASN A 436 -46.49 4.01 -39.67
CA ASN A 436 -47.54 5.03 -39.68
C ASN A 436 -48.74 4.61 -40.54
N ALA A 437 -48.51 4.02 -41.72
CA ALA A 437 -49.57 3.50 -42.57
C ALA A 437 -50.40 2.38 -41.89
N LEU A 438 -49.75 1.58 -41.04
CA LEU A 438 -50.38 0.54 -40.23
C LEU A 438 -50.98 1.06 -38.90
N GLY A 439 -50.90 2.37 -38.65
CA GLY A 439 -51.43 3.02 -37.45
C GLY A 439 -50.68 2.66 -36.18
N VAL A 440 -49.40 2.27 -36.26
CA VAL A 440 -48.56 1.91 -35.11
C VAL A 440 -47.69 3.09 -34.69
N SER A 441 -47.75 3.49 -33.42
CA SER A 441 -46.89 4.54 -32.88
C SER A 441 -45.52 3.99 -32.46
N ILE A 442 -44.47 4.81 -32.62
CA ILE A 442 -43.11 4.43 -32.19
C ILE A 442 -43.01 4.25 -30.67
N ASP A 443 -43.81 4.98 -29.90
CA ASP A 443 -43.84 4.81 -28.45
C ASP A 443 -44.49 3.48 -28.03
N ALA A 444 -45.57 3.06 -28.72
CA ALA A 444 -46.16 1.74 -28.51
C ALA A 444 -45.15 0.63 -28.84
N LEU A 445 -44.44 0.75 -29.98
CA LEU A 445 -43.36 -0.18 -30.34
C LEU A 445 -42.28 -0.25 -29.24
N ARG A 446 -41.75 0.90 -28.82
CA ARG A 446 -40.70 0.98 -27.79
C ARG A 446 -41.17 0.39 -26.47
N SER A 447 -42.39 0.71 -26.04
CA SER A 447 -42.99 0.19 -24.81
C SER A 447 -43.21 -1.31 -24.86
N THR A 448 -43.69 -1.84 -25.98
CA THR A 448 -43.87 -3.30 -26.19
C THR A 448 -42.53 -4.02 -26.17
N LEU A 449 -41.52 -3.51 -26.90
CA LEU A 449 -40.18 -4.11 -26.92
C LEU A 449 -39.51 -4.07 -25.54
N PHE A 450 -39.62 -2.95 -24.82
CA PHE A 450 -39.08 -2.83 -23.47
C PHE A 450 -39.80 -3.76 -22.47
N THR A 451 -41.11 -3.96 -22.63
CA THR A 451 -41.87 -4.91 -21.81
C THR A 451 -41.53 -6.36 -22.15
N ALA A 452 -41.12 -6.63 -23.39
CA ALA A 452 -40.77 -7.98 -23.83
C ALA A 452 -39.34 -8.36 -23.40
N PHE A 453 -38.36 -7.53 -23.73
CA PHE A 453 -36.93 -7.84 -23.61
C PHE A 453 -36.18 -7.06 -22.54
N GLY A 454 -36.79 -6.01 -21.97
CA GLY A 454 -36.23 -5.26 -20.85
C GLY A 454 -36.77 -5.74 -19.49
N GLU A 455 -36.19 -5.22 -18.42
CA GLU A 455 -36.60 -5.52 -17.04
C GLU A 455 -37.73 -4.58 -16.60
N ARG A 456 -38.93 -4.72 -17.19
CA ARG A 456 -40.07 -3.83 -16.85
C ARG A 456 -40.74 -4.26 -15.55
N GLN A 457 -40.54 -3.47 -14.48
CA GLN A 457 -41.36 -3.60 -13.27
C GLN A 457 -42.78 -3.09 -13.52
N VAL A 458 -43.77 -3.97 -13.41
CA VAL A 458 -45.19 -3.65 -13.64
C VAL A 458 -45.99 -3.42 -12.37
N SER A 459 -45.56 -4.04 -11.26
CA SER A 459 -46.17 -3.87 -9.94
C SER A 459 -45.20 -4.28 -8.84
N THR A 460 -45.64 -4.14 -7.59
CA THR A 460 -44.93 -4.61 -6.41
C THR A 460 -45.90 -5.42 -5.58
N ILE A 461 -45.49 -6.62 -5.17
CA ILE A 461 -46.22 -7.46 -4.22
C ILE A 461 -45.69 -7.14 -2.83
N TYR A 462 -46.56 -6.70 -1.93
CA TYR A 462 -46.22 -6.44 -0.54
C TYR A 462 -46.56 -7.66 0.31
N LEU A 463 -45.54 -8.29 0.89
CA LEU A 463 -45.69 -9.32 1.92
C LEU A 463 -45.42 -8.71 3.30
N SER A 464 -45.73 -9.45 4.36
CA SER A 464 -45.56 -8.97 5.74
C SER A 464 -44.11 -8.70 6.13
N THR A 465 -43.15 -9.36 5.47
CA THR A 465 -41.72 -9.26 5.77
C THR A 465 -40.91 -8.48 4.74
N ASP A 466 -41.36 -8.41 3.49
CA ASP A 466 -40.63 -7.74 2.40
C ASP A 466 -41.56 -7.38 1.23
N SER A 467 -41.08 -6.54 0.33
CA SER A 467 -41.76 -6.16 -0.91
C SER A 467 -41.01 -6.69 -2.13
N TYR A 468 -41.73 -7.28 -3.08
CA TYR A 468 -41.15 -7.95 -4.25
C TYR A 468 -41.58 -7.26 -5.54
N SER A 469 -40.61 -6.88 -6.37
CA SER A 469 -40.87 -6.33 -7.69
C SER A 469 -41.40 -7.42 -8.64
N VAL A 470 -42.52 -7.14 -9.31
CA VAL A 470 -43.04 -8.00 -10.38
C VAL A 470 -42.48 -7.49 -11.69
N ILE A 471 -41.54 -8.26 -12.27
CA ILE A 471 -40.91 -7.97 -13.55
C ILE A 471 -41.63 -8.77 -14.63
N LEU A 472 -42.15 -8.07 -15.63
CA LEU A 472 -42.79 -8.69 -16.80
C LEU A 472 -41.77 -8.82 -17.92
N GLU A 473 -41.57 -10.04 -18.42
CA GLU A 473 -40.66 -10.35 -19.52
C GLU A 473 -41.22 -11.49 -20.38
N VAL A 474 -40.72 -11.65 -21.61
CA VAL A 474 -41.03 -12.85 -22.42
C VAL A 474 -40.34 -14.09 -21.86
N ALA A 475 -40.89 -15.26 -22.21
CA ALA A 475 -40.32 -16.54 -21.82
C ALA A 475 -38.86 -16.70 -22.31
N PRO A 476 -37.97 -17.37 -21.56
CA PRO A 476 -36.55 -17.48 -21.90
C PRO A 476 -36.28 -18.04 -23.31
N GLU A 477 -37.14 -18.93 -23.80
CA GLU A 477 -37.03 -19.55 -25.12
C GLU A 477 -37.17 -18.52 -26.24
N ALA A 478 -38.02 -17.50 -26.05
CA ALA A 478 -38.22 -16.41 -27.00
C ALA A 478 -37.09 -15.36 -26.96
N LYS A 479 -36.21 -15.40 -25.95
CA LYS A 479 -35.02 -14.52 -25.84
C LYS A 479 -33.76 -15.12 -26.48
N ALA A 480 -33.78 -16.41 -26.83
CA ALA A 480 -32.59 -17.13 -27.26
C ALA A 480 -32.01 -16.62 -28.59
N ASN A 481 -32.85 -16.10 -29.49
CA ASN A 481 -32.42 -15.58 -30.77
C ASN A 481 -33.39 -14.50 -31.31
N GLU A 482 -32.98 -13.84 -32.39
CA GLU A 482 -33.72 -12.76 -33.05
C GLU A 482 -35.10 -13.19 -33.58
N SER A 483 -35.32 -14.49 -33.83
CA SER A 483 -36.62 -14.96 -34.33
C SER A 483 -37.75 -14.76 -33.33
N GLY A 484 -37.43 -14.61 -32.03
CA GLY A 484 -38.40 -14.26 -30.99
C GLY A 484 -39.08 -12.90 -31.22
N ILE A 485 -38.41 -11.98 -31.94
CA ILE A 485 -38.98 -10.67 -32.30
C ILE A 485 -40.19 -10.83 -33.23
N ASN A 486 -40.19 -11.85 -34.09
CA ASN A 486 -41.28 -12.11 -35.04
C ASN A 486 -42.59 -12.51 -34.35
N GLY A 487 -42.52 -13.04 -33.11
CA GLY A 487 -43.68 -13.38 -32.31
C GLY A 487 -44.32 -12.19 -31.59
N ILE A 488 -43.74 -10.99 -31.68
CA ILE A 488 -44.22 -9.81 -30.97
C ILE A 488 -45.18 -9.01 -31.86
N TYR A 489 -46.34 -8.69 -31.29
CA TYR A 489 -47.37 -7.87 -31.93
C TYR A 489 -47.52 -6.55 -31.18
N VAL A 490 -47.64 -5.46 -31.93
CA VAL A 490 -47.93 -4.12 -31.38
C VAL A 490 -49.37 -3.77 -31.72
N ARG A 491 -50.07 -3.19 -30.75
CA ARG A 491 -51.44 -2.72 -30.96
C ARG A 491 -51.40 -1.38 -31.70
N SER A 492 -52.10 -1.33 -32.84
CA SER A 492 -52.30 -0.10 -33.61
C SER A 492 -53.39 0.79 -33.01
N ASN A 493 -53.45 2.05 -33.43
CA ASN A 493 -54.49 3.01 -33.04
C ASN A 493 -55.90 2.59 -33.50
N THR A 494 -56.00 1.70 -34.50
CA THR A 494 -57.27 1.11 -34.95
C THR A 494 -57.69 -0.10 -34.11
N GLY A 495 -56.88 -0.51 -33.12
CA GLY A 495 -57.12 -1.65 -32.24
C GLY A 495 -56.58 -2.98 -32.75
N ALA A 496 -56.19 -3.07 -34.03
CA ALA A 496 -55.63 -4.27 -34.64
C ALA A 496 -54.22 -4.58 -34.11
N LEU A 497 -53.88 -5.86 -33.97
CA LEU A 497 -52.53 -6.32 -33.63
C LEU A 497 -51.70 -6.47 -34.91
N VAL A 498 -50.62 -5.73 -35.00
CA VAL A 498 -49.71 -5.71 -36.14
C VAL A 498 -48.40 -6.41 -35.74
N PRO A 499 -47.94 -7.44 -36.46
CA PRO A 499 -46.66 -8.07 -36.16
C PRO A 499 -45.52 -7.08 -36.41
N ILE A 500 -44.53 -7.04 -35.51
CA ILE A 500 -43.39 -6.11 -35.61
C ILE A 500 -42.60 -6.32 -36.92
N SER A 501 -42.55 -7.56 -37.43
CA SER A 501 -41.88 -7.90 -38.69
C SER A 501 -42.51 -7.25 -39.93
N ALA A 502 -43.75 -6.73 -39.86
CA ALA A 502 -44.38 -6.07 -41.01
C ALA A 502 -43.81 -4.68 -41.34
N PHE A 503 -43.08 -4.07 -40.40
CA PHE A 503 -42.53 -2.71 -40.53
C PHE A 503 -41.14 -2.56 -39.89
N THR A 504 -40.47 -3.66 -39.57
CA THR A 504 -39.10 -3.65 -39.04
C THR A 504 -38.24 -4.74 -39.66
N GLU A 505 -36.93 -4.50 -39.69
CA GLU A 505 -35.91 -5.44 -40.15
C GLU A 505 -34.84 -5.56 -39.06
N VAL A 506 -34.39 -6.78 -38.77
CA VAL A 506 -33.33 -7.03 -37.79
C VAL A 506 -32.01 -7.15 -38.52
N GLU A 507 -31.05 -6.30 -38.18
CA GLU A 507 -29.68 -6.33 -38.71
C GLU A 507 -28.69 -6.70 -37.61
N ARG A 508 -27.82 -7.67 -37.89
CA ARG A 508 -26.70 -8.01 -37.01
C ARG A 508 -25.57 -7.02 -37.21
N THR A 509 -25.15 -6.38 -36.14
CA THR A 509 -24.02 -5.48 -36.12
C THR A 509 -23.09 -5.81 -34.95
N VAL A 510 -21.90 -5.23 -34.97
CA VAL A 510 -20.93 -5.31 -33.88
C VAL A 510 -20.87 -3.96 -33.21
N GLY A 511 -21.00 -3.94 -31.89
CA GLY A 511 -21.00 -2.70 -31.12
C GLY A 511 -20.39 -2.85 -29.74
N PRO A 512 -20.10 -1.73 -29.06
CA PRO A 512 -19.55 -1.76 -27.72
C PRO A 512 -20.57 -2.28 -26.72
N THR A 513 -20.15 -3.19 -25.83
CA THR A 513 -20.97 -3.62 -24.68
C THR A 513 -20.83 -2.68 -23.49
N SER A 514 -19.73 -1.92 -23.43
CA SER A 514 -19.47 -0.92 -22.39
C SER A 514 -18.71 0.28 -22.95
N ILE A 515 -19.09 1.48 -22.50
CA ILE A 515 -18.41 2.74 -22.84
C ILE A 515 -17.98 3.41 -21.54
N ASN A 516 -16.69 3.35 -21.25
CA ASN A 516 -16.12 3.92 -20.03
C ASN A 516 -15.84 5.41 -20.18
N HIS A 517 -15.99 6.15 -19.08
CA HIS A 517 -15.76 7.59 -19.03
C HIS A 517 -14.90 7.97 -17.82
N VAL A 518 -14.07 9.00 -18.00
CA VAL A 518 -13.29 9.63 -16.93
C VAL A 518 -13.52 11.12 -16.99
N GLY A 519 -14.17 11.66 -15.94
CA GLY A 519 -14.75 12.98 -16.01
C GLY A 519 -15.88 13.00 -17.04
N GLN A 520 -15.81 13.91 -18.00
CA GLN A 520 -16.79 14.05 -19.09
C GLN A 520 -16.31 13.45 -20.42
N LEU A 521 -15.11 12.85 -20.45
CA LEU A 521 -14.52 12.30 -21.67
C LEU A 521 -14.61 10.78 -21.69
N GLN A 522 -14.85 10.22 -22.88
CA GLN A 522 -14.71 8.79 -23.10
C GLN A 522 -13.26 8.38 -22.86
N ALA A 523 -13.09 7.22 -22.23
CA ALA A 523 -11.80 6.73 -21.82
C ALA A 523 -11.67 5.23 -22.06
N VAL A 524 -10.44 4.81 -22.32
CA VAL A 524 -10.04 3.40 -22.33
C VAL A 524 -8.91 3.23 -21.34
N THR A 525 -9.10 2.31 -20.40
CA THR A 525 -8.09 1.97 -19.39
C THR A 525 -7.35 0.72 -19.82
N VAL A 526 -6.06 0.88 -20.10
CA VAL A 526 -5.11 -0.23 -20.23
C VAL A 526 -4.61 -0.57 -18.83
N SER A 527 -4.90 -1.77 -18.37
CA SER A 527 -4.52 -2.28 -17.05
C SER A 527 -3.42 -3.32 -17.18
N PHE A 528 -2.47 -3.33 -16.25
CA PHE A 528 -1.31 -4.24 -16.29
C PHE A 528 -0.82 -4.62 -14.90
N ASN A 529 -0.20 -5.78 -14.81
CA ASN A 529 0.63 -6.22 -13.68
C ASN A 529 2.11 -6.13 -14.06
N LEU A 530 2.99 -6.13 -13.06
CA LEU A 530 4.43 -6.15 -13.26
C LEU A 530 4.96 -7.58 -13.25
N ALA A 531 6.03 -7.83 -13.99
CA ALA A 531 6.80 -9.06 -13.89
C ALA A 531 7.46 -9.18 -12.49
N PRO A 532 7.76 -10.41 -12.02
CA PRO A 532 8.47 -10.59 -10.76
C PRO A 532 9.79 -9.82 -10.72
N GLY A 533 9.96 -8.96 -9.70
CA GLY A 533 11.16 -8.14 -9.53
C GLY A 533 11.24 -6.89 -10.42
N ALA A 534 10.21 -6.60 -11.21
CA ALA A 534 10.14 -5.35 -11.96
C ALA A 534 9.57 -4.22 -11.08
N ALA A 535 10.23 -3.06 -11.12
CA ALA A 535 9.79 -1.89 -10.37
C ALA A 535 8.79 -1.04 -11.17
N LEU A 536 7.91 -0.35 -10.45
CA LEU A 536 6.90 0.52 -11.06
C LEU A 536 7.54 1.71 -11.81
N GLY A 537 8.67 2.22 -11.33
CA GLY A 537 9.46 3.24 -12.03
C GLY A 537 9.81 2.84 -13.46
N ASP A 538 10.36 1.65 -13.65
CA ASP A 538 10.77 1.12 -14.95
C ASP A 538 9.55 0.91 -15.88
N ALA A 539 8.43 0.47 -15.31
CA ALA A 539 7.16 0.33 -16.03
C ALA A 539 6.64 1.66 -16.55
N THR A 540 6.64 2.71 -15.71
CA THR A 540 6.19 4.04 -16.15
C THR A 540 7.10 4.60 -17.26
N ALA A 541 8.42 4.42 -17.14
CA ALA A 541 9.37 4.84 -18.16
C ALA A 541 9.23 4.05 -19.47
N SER A 542 8.96 2.73 -19.40
CA SER A 542 8.72 1.90 -20.58
C SER A 542 7.41 2.30 -21.28
N ILE A 543 6.34 2.60 -20.53
CA ILE A 543 5.08 3.12 -21.09
C ILE A 543 5.30 4.46 -21.78
N ASP A 544 6.06 5.38 -21.17
CA ASP A 544 6.39 6.68 -21.76
C ASP A 544 7.14 6.51 -23.10
N LYS A 545 8.11 5.59 -23.16
CA LYS A 545 8.81 5.22 -24.41
C LYS A 545 7.91 4.53 -25.43
N ALA A 546 7.02 3.65 -24.98
CA ALA A 546 6.07 2.95 -25.85
C ALA A 546 5.10 3.94 -26.51
N ARG A 547 4.63 4.94 -25.75
CA ARG A 547 3.79 6.04 -26.23
C ARG A 547 4.47 6.85 -27.34
N GLU A 548 5.75 7.17 -27.16
CA GLU A 548 6.54 7.88 -28.16
C GLU A 548 6.78 7.01 -29.41
N ALA A 549 7.11 5.73 -29.21
CA ALA A 549 7.38 4.80 -30.30
C ALA A 549 6.16 4.50 -31.19
N ILE A 550 4.95 4.45 -30.62
CA ILE A 550 3.72 4.28 -31.41
C ILE A 550 3.32 5.59 -32.12
N GLY A 551 3.89 6.73 -31.74
CA GLY A 551 3.52 8.05 -32.25
C GLY A 551 2.13 8.48 -31.78
N LEU A 552 1.83 8.32 -30.48
CA LEU A 552 0.51 8.66 -29.94
C LEU A 552 0.18 10.15 -30.21
N PRO A 553 -0.97 10.46 -30.85
CA PRO A 553 -1.37 11.83 -31.13
C PRO A 553 -1.59 12.64 -29.86
N SER A 554 -1.30 13.95 -29.93
CA SER A 554 -1.56 14.89 -28.82
C SER A 554 -3.05 15.12 -28.54
N SER A 555 -3.95 14.69 -29.44
CA SER A 555 -5.40 14.69 -29.21
C SER A 555 -5.83 13.69 -28.13
N ILE A 556 -5.01 12.69 -27.81
CA ILE A 556 -5.28 11.70 -26.78
C ILE A 556 -4.59 12.11 -25.49
N ILE A 557 -5.40 12.40 -24.48
CA ILE A 557 -4.93 12.75 -23.15
C ILE A 557 -4.66 11.45 -22.39
N THR A 558 -3.42 11.25 -21.95
CA THR A 558 -3.03 10.07 -21.19
C THR A 558 -2.81 10.40 -19.73
N THR A 559 -3.39 9.61 -18.83
CA THR A 559 -3.22 9.77 -17.38
C THR A 559 -3.00 8.42 -16.70
N TYR A 560 -2.20 8.38 -15.65
CA TYR A 560 -2.12 7.18 -14.80
C TYR A 560 -3.33 7.12 -13.86
N GLY A 561 -3.78 5.91 -13.54
CA GLY A 561 -4.87 5.66 -12.60
C GLY A 561 -4.39 4.94 -11.32
N GLY A 562 -5.15 5.09 -10.23
CA GLY A 562 -4.92 4.38 -8.97
C GLY A 562 -3.52 4.60 -8.38
N ASP A 563 -2.91 3.52 -7.87
CA ASP A 563 -1.57 3.53 -7.26
C ASP A 563 -0.50 4.12 -8.18
N ALA A 564 -0.55 3.82 -9.49
CA ALA A 564 0.42 4.34 -10.46
C ALA A 564 0.36 5.87 -10.60
N ALA A 565 -0.83 6.46 -10.48
CA ALA A 565 -1.02 7.90 -10.51
C ALA A 565 -0.37 8.58 -9.31
N VAL A 566 -0.55 8.00 -8.13
CA VAL A 566 0.00 8.51 -6.87
C VAL A 566 1.53 8.41 -6.88
N PHE A 567 2.07 7.29 -7.35
CA PHE A 567 3.52 7.10 -7.54
C PHE A 567 4.12 8.12 -8.52
N LYS A 568 3.51 8.32 -9.70
CA LYS A 568 4.04 9.30 -10.68
C LYS A 568 4.01 10.72 -10.11
N LYS A 569 2.97 11.08 -9.35
CA LYS A 569 2.86 12.38 -8.68
C LYS A 569 3.90 12.56 -7.57
N SER A 570 4.26 11.50 -6.84
CA SER A 570 5.18 11.59 -5.71
C SER A 570 6.65 11.67 -6.11
N GLN A 571 7.02 11.04 -7.23
CA GLN A 571 8.39 11.00 -7.71
C GLN A 571 9.01 12.40 -7.88
N GLY A 572 8.25 13.37 -8.39
CA GLY A 572 8.71 14.76 -8.51
C GLY A 572 8.82 15.50 -7.16
N ASN A 573 7.91 15.20 -6.22
CA ASN A 573 7.85 15.88 -4.93
C ASN A 573 8.93 15.40 -3.96
N GLN A 574 9.38 14.14 -4.04
CA GLN A 574 10.39 13.58 -3.15
C GLN A 574 11.74 14.33 -3.22
N ALA A 575 12.20 14.69 -4.41
CA ALA A 575 13.45 15.44 -4.56
C ALA A 575 13.36 16.83 -3.91
N ILE A 576 12.23 17.52 -4.12
CA ILE A 576 11.96 18.82 -3.50
C ILE A 576 11.94 18.69 -1.97
N LEU A 577 11.32 17.64 -1.44
CA LEU A 577 11.25 17.38 0.00
C LEU A 577 12.61 17.13 0.62
N ILE A 578 13.46 16.31 0.00
CA ILE A 578 14.83 16.06 0.48
C ILE A 578 15.62 17.38 0.51
N ILE A 579 15.56 18.17 -0.56
CA ILE A 579 16.25 19.48 -0.61
C ILE A 579 15.70 20.41 0.47
N SER A 580 14.39 20.43 0.68
CA SER A 580 13.74 21.27 1.69
C SER A 580 14.13 20.85 3.11
N ALA A 581 14.22 19.54 3.39
CA ALA A 581 14.69 19.01 4.67
C ALA A 581 16.15 19.36 4.93
N LEU A 582 17.02 19.22 3.92
CA LEU A 582 18.42 19.65 4.02
C LEU A 582 18.55 21.15 4.31
N LEU A 583 17.72 21.97 3.66
CA LEU A 583 17.70 23.42 3.89
C LEU A 583 17.21 23.77 5.29
N VAL A 584 16.14 23.14 5.78
CA VAL A 584 15.62 23.35 7.14
C VAL A 584 16.68 22.97 8.17
N ILE A 585 17.32 21.80 8.00
CA ILE A 585 18.42 21.36 8.88
C ILE A 585 19.59 22.35 8.84
N TYR A 586 19.99 22.79 7.65
CA TYR A 586 21.08 23.75 7.49
C TYR A 586 20.80 25.06 8.26
N VAL A 587 19.61 25.62 8.10
CA VAL A 587 19.22 26.86 8.78
C VAL A 587 19.19 26.65 10.29
N LEU A 588 18.61 25.55 10.76
CA LEU A 588 18.44 25.29 12.18
C LEU A 588 19.78 25.05 12.88
N LEU A 589 20.64 24.21 12.31
CA LEU A 589 22.01 24.02 12.82
C LEU A 589 22.82 25.31 12.72
N GLY A 590 22.61 26.13 11.68
CA GLY A 590 23.30 27.41 11.52
C GLY A 590 22.96 28.40 12.63
N VAL A 591 21.68 28.43 13.03
CA VAL A 591 21.22 29.23 14.18
C VAL A 591 21.75 28.66 15.49
N LEU A 592 21.70 27.34 15.68
CA LEU A 592 22.14 26.69 16.92
C LEU A 592 23.64 26.82 17.19
N TYR A 593 24.46 26.71 16.15
CA TYR A 593 25.92 26.82 16.25
C TYR A 593 26.45 28.23 15.97
N GLU A 594 25.56 29.20 15.72
CA GLU A 594 25.90 30.57 15.32
C GLU A 594 26.95 30.62 14.20
N SER A 595 26.85 29.71 13.23
CA SER A 595 27.88 29.51 12.20
C SER A 595 27.29 29.02 10.89
N TYR A 596 27.72 29.62 9.79
CA TYR A 596 27.35 29.19 8.44
C TYR A 596 28.14 27.96 7.94
N ILE A 597 29.25 27.62 8.61
CA ILE A 597 30.19 26.58 8.14
C ILE A 597 29.95 25.26 8.87
N HIS A 598 29.74 25.28 10.18
CA HIS A 598 29.55 24.06 10.97
C HIS A 598 28.39 23.17 10.48
N PRO A 599 27.23 23.70 10.07
CA PRO A 599 26.17 22.87 9.48
C PRO A 599 26.61 22.08 8.25
N ILE A 600 27.42 22.68 7.37
CA ILE A 600 27.92 22.02 6.16
C ILE A 600 28.80 20.82 6.53
N THR A 601 29.64 20.95 7.57
CA THR A 601 30.49 19.85 8.03
C THR A 601 29.69 18.66 8.57
N ILE A 602 28.55 18.91 9.21
CA ILE A 602 27.64 17.86 9.70
C ILE A 602 26.88 17.23 8.51
N LEU A 603 26.36 18.05 7.61
CA LEU A 603 25.63 17.59 6.41
C LEU A 603 26.52 16.78 5.45
N ALA A 604 27.84 17.01 5.44
CA ALA A 604 28.79 16.24 4.65
C ALA A 604 28.84 14.74 5.02
N GLY A 605 28.33 14.34 6.20
CA GLY A 605 28.18 12.93 6.58
C GLY A 605 27.00 12.20 5.92
N LEU A 606 25.98 12.94 5.46
CA LEU A 606 24.74 12.36 4.92
C LEU A 606 24.94 11.49 3.66
N PRO A 607 25.77 11.87 2.67
CA PRO A 607 26.01 11.03 1.50
C PRO A 607 26.53 9.63 1.87
N SER A 608 27.40 9.53 2.88
CA SER A 608 27.92 8.25 3.34
C SER A 608 26.82 7.36 3.93
N ALA A 609 25.93 7.93 4.73
CA ALA A 609 24.77 7.21 5.25
C ALA A 609 23.82 6.77 4.11
N ALA A 610 23.61 7.63 3.12
CA ALA A 610 22.80 7.32 1.94
C ALA A 610 23.41 6.19 1.10
N VAL A 611 24.73 6.15 0.90
CA VAL A 611 25.41 5.03 0.22
C VAL A 611 25.19 3.73 0.98
N GLY A 612 25.32 3.74 2.31
CA GLY A 612 25.06 2.56 3.15
C GLY A 612 23.63 2.04 3.02
N ALA A 613 22.65 2.96 3.08
CA ALA A 613 21.23 2.62 2.93
C ALA A 613 20.91 2.07 1.52
N LEU A 614 21.28 2.81 0.47
CA LEU A 614 21.01 2.42 -0.93
C LEU A 614 21.77 1.14 -1.32
N GLY A 615 23.03 1.00 -0.88
CA GLY A 615 23.83 -0.20 -1.11
C GLY A 615 23.22 -1.43 -0.45
N THR A 616 22.69 -1.29 0.77
CA THR A 616 22.01 -2.38 1.47
C THR A 616 20.76 -2.82 0.69
N LEU A 617 19.92 -1.87 0.24
CA LEU A 617 18.75 -2.20 -0.57
C LEU A 617 19.12 -2.99 -1.84
N MET A 618 20.17 -2.56 -2.55
CA MET A 618 20.65 -3.28 -3.74
C MET A 618 21.17 -4.68 -3.43
N ILE A 619 21.90 -4.88 -2.33
CA ILE A 619 22.39 -6.20 -1.91
C ILE A 619 21.22 -7.16 -1.63
N PHE A 620 20.14 -6.66 -1.04
CA PHE A 620 18.95 -7.46 -0.73
C PHE A 620 17.90 -7.49 -1.86
N GLY A 621 18.19 -6.88 -3.01
CA GLY A 621 17.28 -6.83 -4.16
C GLY A 621 15.95 -6.13 -3.86
N GLN A 622 15.98 -5.09 -3.01
CA GLN A 622 14.83 -4.29 -2.63
C GLN A 622 14.77 -3.00 -3.46
N ASP A 623 13.56 -2.59 -3.82
CA ASP A 623 13.32 -1.32 -4.51
C ASP A 623 13.44 -0.15 -3.53
N LEU A 624 13.78 1.03 -4.05
CA LEU A 624 13.62 2.29 -3.31
C LEU A 624 12.12 2.62 -3.27
N THR A 625 11.46 2.24 -2.16
CA THR A 625 10.06 2.57 -1.87
C THR A 625 9.95 3.80 -0.97
N ILE A 626 8.72 4.26 -0.77
CA ILE A 626 8.38 5.10 0.40
C ILE A 626 8.56 4.24 1.64
#